data_AF-A0A7Y4A3I3-F1
#
_entry.id   AF-A0A7Y4A3I3-F1
#
_cell.length_a   1.000
_cell.length_b   1.000
_cell.length_c   1.000
_cell.angle_alpha   90.00
_cell.angle_beta   90.00
_cell.angle_gamma   90.00
#
_symmetry.space_group_name_H-M   'P 1'
#
loop_
_entity.id
_entity.type
_entity.pdbx_description
1 polymer ?
#
loop_
_entity_poly.entity_id
_entity_poly.type
_entity_poly.pdbx_seq_one_letter_code
_entity_poly.pdbx_strand_id
1 'polypeptide(L)'
;MKASKWLVYASGIFFLGYGILFTVFPIEASSFVTGGSPQVSSGITDMRATYGGMSIAASIIMFILGSRKESLSFGLSVVAITLYAMAFTRLLGMMIDGDPNVLMYLYFVGEFTFATLAMVFQRKHFTT
;
A
#
# COMPACT_ATOMS: atom_id res chain seq x y z
N MET A 1 -16.54 -8.31 -12.07
CA MET A 1 -16.59 -6.83 -12.05
C MET A 1 -16.75 -6.22 -10.66
N LYS A 2 -17.79 -6.54 -9.85
CA LYS A 2 -17.98 -5.90 -8.53
C LYS A 2 -16.79 -6.10 -7.57
N ALA A 3 -16.31 -7.34 -7.43
CA ALA A 3 -15.16 -7.66 -6.57
C ALA A 3 -13.87 -6.96 -7.01
N SER A 4 -13.59 -6.93 -8.32
CA SER A 4 -12.46 -6.22 -8.92
C SER A 4 -12.45 -4.73 -8.57
N LYS A 5 -13.59 -4.07 -8.75
CA LYS A 5 -13.75 -2.65 -8.44
C LYS A 5 -13.57 -2.39 -6.94
N TRP A 6 -14.16 -3.27 -6.12
CA TRP A 6 -14.06 -3.18 -4.67
C TRP A 6 -12.62 -3.33 -4.18
N LEU A 7 -11.83 -4.25 -4.74
CA LEU A 7 -10.43 -4.43 -4.37
C LEU A 7 -9.59 -3.18 -4.66
N VAL A 8 -9.78 -2.55 -5.82
CA VAL A 8 -9.07 -1.29 -6.16
C VAL A 8 -9.44 -0.17 -5.18
N TYR A 9 -10.73 0.00 -4.88
CA TYR A 9 -11.16 1.01 -3.92
C TYR A 9 -10.71 0.72 -2.49
N ALA A 10 -10.79 -0.53 -2.04
CA ALA A 10 -10.33 -0.92 -0.71
C ALA A 10 -8.84 -0.63 -0.54
N SER A 11 -8.04 -0.93 -1.57
CA SER A 11 -6.61 -0.59 -1.60
C SER A 11 -6.41 0.93 -1.53
N GLY A 12 -7.17 1.70 -2.32
CA GLY A 12 -7.10 3.16 -2.27
C GLY A 12 -7.47 3.73 -0.90
N ILE A 13 -8.53 3.23 -0.27
CA ILE A 13 -8.96 3.65 1.08
C ILE A 13 -7.87 3.35 2.11
N PHE A 14 -7.25 2.17 2.03
CA PHE A 14 -6.13 1.82 2.91
C PHE A 14 -4.97 2.81 2.76
N PHE A 15 -4.53 3.06 1.53
CA PHE A 15 -3.46 4.04 1.25
C PHE A 15 -3.84 5.46 1.64
N LEU A 16 -5.11 5.86 1.52
CA LEU A 16 -5.57 7.17 1.97
C LEU A 16 -5.47 7.30 3.49
N GLY A 17 -5.97 6.30 4.22
CA GLY A 17 -5.91 6.28 5.68
C GLY A 17 -4.46 6.29 6.19
N TYR A 18 -3.61 5.45 5.59
CA TYR A 18 -2.19 5.39 5.89
C TYR A 18 -1.48 6.72 5.58
N GLY A 19 -1.82 7.31 4.42
CA GLY A 19 -1.28 8.60 3.99
C GLY A 19 -1.69 9.74 4.93
N ILE A 20 -2.97 9.87 5.28
CA ILE A 20 -3.45 10.86 6.25
C ILE A 20 -2.77 10.67 7.61
N LEU A 21 -2.66 9.43 8.07
CA LEU A 21 -2.02 9.11 9.34
C LEU A 21 -0.56 9.59 9.37
N PHE A 22 0.25 9.28 8.36
CA PHE A 22 1.64 9.74 8.28
C PHE A 22 1.79 11.23 7.92
N THR A 23 0.82 11.82 7.22
CA THR A 23 0.83 13.26 6.95
C THR A 23 0.51 14.08 8.18
N VAL A 24 -0.35 13.61 9.10
CA VAL A 24 -0.77 14.38 10.28
C VAL A 24 0.05 13.99 11.52
N PHE A 25 0.21 12.70 11.78
CA PHE A 25 0.81 12.10 12.98
C PHE A 25 2.02 11.18 12.65
N PRO A 26 3.08 11.67 11.97
CA PRO A 26 4.17 10.83 11.48
C PRO A 26 4.96 10.12 12.59
N ILE A 27 5.14 10.77 13.76
CA ILE A 27 5.91 10.22 14.87
C ILE A 27 5.16 9.04 15.47
N GLU A 28 3.90 9.25 15.83
CA GLU A 28 3.03 8.25 16.44
C GLU A 28 2.78 7.09 15.48
N ALA A 29 2.57 7.39 14.18
CA ALA A 29 2.41 6.38 13.15
C ALA A 29 3.66 5.51 13.00
N SER A 30 4.85 6.13 12.95
CA SER A 30 6.12 5.40 12.89
C SER A 30 6.33 4.53 14.12
N SER A 31 6.12 5.08 15.32
CA SER A 31 6.27 4.36 16.58
C SER A 31 5.30 3.19 16.67
N PHE A 32 4.05 3.36 16.22
CA PHE A 32 3.07 2.28 16.17
C PHE A 32 3.50 1.17 15.19
N VAL A 33 3.93 1.54 13.99
CA VAL A 33 4.26 0.59 12.92
C VAL A 33 5.57 -0.15 13.18
N THR A 34 6.59 0.55 13.66
CA THR A 34 7.97 0.05 13.72
C THR A 34 8.50 -0.14 15.14
N GLY A 35 7.85 0.45 16.15
CA GLY A 35 8.40 0.54 17.51
C GLY A 35 9.35 1.72 17.71
N GLY A 36 9.63 2.52 16.68
CA GLY A 36 10.52 3.69 16.74
C GLY A 36 10.09 4.84 15.83
N SER A 37 10.68 6.01 16.03
CA SER A 37 10.40 7.21 15.23
C SER A 37 11.66 8.04 14.98
N PRO A 38 11.72 8.81 13.88
CA PRO A 38 12.79 9.78 13.68
C PRO A 38 12.83 10.81 14.81
N GLN A 39 14.04 11.17 15.25
CA GLN A 39 14.25 12.12 16.36
C GLN A 39 14.60 13.53 15.89
N VAL A 40 14.74 13.74 14.58
CA VAL A 40 15.11 15.02 13.97
C VAL A 40 14.04 15.53 13.02
N SER A 41 13.86 16.86 12.96
CA SER A 41 12.79 17.51 12.18
C SER A 41 12.84 17.19 10.69
N SER A 42 14.04 17.00 10.13
CA SER A 42 14.21 16.59 8.72
C SER A 42 13.67 15.18 8.48
N GLY A 43 13.92 14.23 9.38
CA GLY A 43 13.37 12.87 9.30
C GLY A 43 11.85 12.84 9.44
N ILE A 44 11.28 13.67 10.31
CA ILE A 44 9.82 13.82 10.43
C ILE A 44 9.23 14.39 9.14
N THR A 45 9.88 15.41 8.55
CA THR A 45 9.46 15.99 7.26
C THR A 45 9.50 14.95 6.15
N ASP A 46 10.57 14.16 6.09
CA ASP A 46 10.73 13.10 5.11
C ASP A 46 9.63 12.03 5.21
N MET A 47 9.25 11.61 6.43
CA MET A 47 8.13 10.67 6.62
C MET A 47 6.79 11.22 6.11
N ARG A 48 6.51 12.52 6.32
CA ARG A 48 5.28 13.14 5.81
C ARG A 48 5.26 13.12 4.28
N ALA A 49 6.38 13.36 3.63
CA ALA A 49 6.48 13.34 2.17
C ALA A 49 6.38 11.91 1.61
N THR A 50 7.15 10.98 2.18
CA THR A 50 7.28 9.61 1.67
C THR A 50 6.08 8.75 2.04
N TYR A 51 5.83 8.51 3.33
CA TYR A 51 4.70 7.68 3.76
C TYR A 51 3.37 8.40 3.64
N GLY A 52 3.33 9.71 3.89
CA GLY A 52 2.12 10.50 3.75
C GLY A 52 1.77 10.77 2.29
N GLY A 53 2.55 11.66 1.66
CA GLY A 53 2.34 12.15 0.29
C GLY A 53 2.26 11.04 -0.76
N MET A 54 3.19 10.08 -0.77
CA MET A 54 3.15 8.99 -1.77
C MET A 54 1.94 8.08 -1.58
N SER A 55 1.52 7.79 -0.33
CA SER A 55 0.32 6.98 -0.08
C SER A 55 -0.96 7.71 -0.50
N ILE A 56 -1.05 9.03 -0.25
CA ILE A 56 -2.16 9.85 -0.75
C ILE A 56 -2.20 9.82 -2.29
N ALA A 57 -1.05 9.97 -2.95
CA ALA A 57 -0.96 9.89 -4.40
C ALA A 57 -1.41 8.50 -4.92
N ALA A 58 -0.94 7.41 -4.30
CA ALA A 58 -1.35 6.04 -4.64
C ALA A 58 -2.88 5.86 -4.50
N SER A 59 -3.48 6.38 -3.43
CA SER A 59 -4.94 6.39 -3.25
C SER A 59 -5.66 7.11 -4.39
N ILE A 60 -5.23 8.33 -4.72
CA ILE A 60 -5.86 9.13 -5.77
C ILE A 60 -5.81 8.39 -7.11
N ILE A 61 -4.64 7.82 -7.45
CA ILE A 61 -4.48 7.02 -8.67
C ILE A 61 -5.45 5.83 -8.67
N MET A 62 -5.52 5.07 -7.57
CA MET A 62 -6.43 3.93 -7.47
C MET A 62 -7.90 4.34 -7.61
N PHE A 63 -8.31 5.46 -7.01
CA PHE A 63 -9.69 5.97 -7.15
C PHE A 63 -10.02 6.40 -8.57
N ILE A 64 -9.09 7.07 -9.25
CA ILE A 64 -9.23 7.45 -10.66
C ILE A 64 -9.37 6.19 -11.51
N LEU A 65 -8.47 5.22 -11.37
CA LEU A 65 -8.47 3.99 -12.18
C LEU A 65 -9.66 3.07 -11.87
N GLY A 66 -10.10 3.02 -10.62
CA GLY A 66 -11.28 2.26 -10.20
C GLY A 66 -12.60 2.91 -10.62
N SER A 67 -12.62 4.21 -10.91
CA SER A 67 -13.84 4.94 -11.28
C SER A 67 -14.37 4.59 -12.68
N ARG A 68 -13.50 4.17 -13.59
CA ARG A 68 -13.85 3.90 -14.99
C ARG A 68 -13.72 2.42 -15.31
N LYS A 69 -14.65 1.87 -16.09
CA LYS A 69 -14.69 0.44 -16.40
C LYS A 69 -13.50 0.04 -17.28
N GLU A 70 -13.17 0.90 -18.24
CA GLU A 70 -12.08 0.76 -19.19
C GLU A 70 -10.69 0.74 -18.53
N SER A 71 -10.52 1.45 -17.41
CA SER A 71 -9.25 1.51 -16.67
C SER A 71 -9.14 0.46 -15.56
N LEU A 72 -10.20 -0.30 -15.28
CA LEU A 72 -10.24 -1.20 -14.13
C LEU A 72 -9.17 -2.30 -14.20
N SER A 73 -8.92 -2.86 -15.38
CA SER A 73 -7.86 -3.86 -15.57
C SER A 73 -6.48 -3.28 -15.24
N PHE A 74 -6.20 -2.06 -15.70
CA PHE A 74 -4.96 -1.36 -15.37
C PHE A 74 -4.89 -0.99 -13.88
N GLY A 75 -6.00 -0.58 -13.27
CA GLY A 75 -6.09 -0.36 -11.82
C GLY A 75 -5.71 -1.59 -11.00
N LEU A 76 -6.12 -2.79 -11.43
CA LEU A 76 -5.71 -4.04 -10.79
C LEU A 76 -4.21 -4.32 -10.96
N SER A 77 -3.61 -4.03 -12.12
CA SER A 77 -2.15 -4.09 -12.27
C SER A 77 -1.44 -3.15 -11.32
N VAL A 78 -1.90 -1.91 -11.20
CA VAL A 78 -1.30 -0.92 -10.29
C VAL A 78 -1.36 -1.42 -8.85
N VAL A 79 -2.51 -1.95 -8.39
CA VAL A 79 -2.62 -2.57 -7.06
C VAL A 79 -1.63 -3.72 -6.90
N ALA A 80 -1.58 -4.65 -7.86
CA ALA A 80 -0.68 -5.81 -7.78
C ALA A 80 0.80 -5.41 -7.73
N ILE A 81 1.21 -4.49 -8.60
CA ILE A 81 2.59 -4.01 -8.69
C ILE A 81 3.00 -3.32 -7.39
N THR A 82 2.17 -2.39 -6.91
CA THR A 82 2.45 -1.67 -5.66
C THR A 82 2.60 -2.64 -4.49
N LEU A 83 1.64 -3.55 -4.31
CA LEU A 83 1.63 -4.46 -3.18
C LEU A 83 2.73 -5.52 -3.27
N TYR A 84 3.07 -6.05 -4.45
CA TYR A 84 4.21 -6.96 -4.58
C TYR A 84 5.53 -6.24 -4.36
N ALA A 85 5.70 -5.02 -4.87
CA ALA A 85 6.90 -4.24 -4.62
C ALA A 85 7.11 -4.04 -3.11
N MET A 86 6.04 -3.68 -2.38
CA MET A 86 6.08 -3.56 -0.92
C MET A 86 6.36 -4.90 -0.25
N ALA A 87 5.66 -5.98 -0.61
CA ALA A 87 5.84 -7.30 0.00
C ALA A 87 7.28 -7.81 -0.16
N PHE A 88 7.86 -7.69 -1.36
CA PHE A 88 9.20 -8.19 -1.62
C PHE A 88 10.29 -7.34 -0.99
N THR A 89 10.14 -6.01 -0.99
CA THR A 89 11.10 -5.13 -0.30
C THR A 89 10.98 -5.25 1.23
N ARG A 90 9.78 -5.51 1.76
CA ARG A 90 9.58 -5.84 3.17
C ARG A 90 10.22 -7.18 3.52
N LEU A 91 10.01 -8.22 2.70
CA LEU A 91 10.68 -9.51 2.88
C LEU A 91 12.20 -9.35 2.86
N LEU A 92 12.72 -8.54 1.94
CA LEU A 92 14.14 -8.22 1.89
C LEU A 92 14.62 -7.58 3.20
N GLY A 93 13.90 -6.58 3.72
CA GLY A 93 14.22 -5.96 5.01
C GLY A 93 14.19 -6.96 6.17
N MET A 94 13.17 -7.84 6.23
CA MET A 94 13.11 -8.88 7.26
C MET A 94 14.28 -9.87 7.20
N MET A 95 14.84 -10.11 6.00
CA MET A 95 15.99 -11.01 5.82
C MET A 95 17.34 -10.33 6.09
N ILE A 96 17.48 -9.04 5.77
CA ILE A 96 18.74 -8.30 5.90
C ILE A 96 18.86 -7.64 7.27
N ASP A 97 17.82 -6.92 7.69
CA ASP A 97 17.82 -6.08 8.90
C ASP A 97 17.39 -6.88 10.15
N GLY A 98 16.62 -7.96 9.97
CA GLY A 98 16.15 -8.82 11.05
C GLY A 98 15.03 -8.20 11.89
N ASP A 99 14.75 -8.83 13.04
CA ASP A 99 13.82 -8.38 14.09
C ASP A 99 12.45 -7.81 13.65
N PRO A 100 11.70 -8.46 12.73
CA PRO A 100 10.37 -8.00 12.35
C PRO A 100 9.38 -8.09 13.52
N ASN A 101 8.63 -7.02 13.74
CA ASN A 101 7.49 -7.03 14.66
C ASN A 101 6.25 -7.66 14.00
N VAL A 102 5.19 -7.89 14.80
CA VAL A 102 3.94 -8.51 14.33
C VAL A 102 3.30 -7.75 13.16
N LEU A 103 3.38 -6.42 13.13
CA LEU A 103 2.83 -5.62 12.03
C LEU A 103 3.59 -5.85 10.72
N MET A 104 4.90 -6.10 10.76
CA MET A 104 5.68 -6.42 9.55
C MET A 104 5.17 -7.72 8.90
N TYR A 105 4.89 -8.75 9.69
CA TYR A 105 4.32 -10.00 9.19
C TYR A 105 2.89 -9.81 8.66
N LEU A 106 2.04 -9.07 9.37
CA LEU A 106 0.66 -8.80 8.94
C LEU A 106 0.63 -8.00 7.62
N TYR A 107 1.48 -6.99 7.50
CA TYR A 107 1.62 -6.23 6.26
C TYR A 107 2.14 -7.11 5.13
N PHE A 108 3.20 -7.90 5.35
CA PHE A 108 3.72 -8.81 4.32
C PHE A 108 2.63 -9.77 3.79
N VAL A 109 1.92 -10.45 4.69
CA VAL A 109 0.85 -11.39 4.32
C VAL A 109 -0.28 -10.67 3.58
N GLY A 110 -0.70 -9.51 4.08
CA GLY A 110 -1.73 -8.69 3.45
C GLY A 110 -1.33 -8.23 2.05
N GLU A 111 -0.16 -7.60 1.93
CA GLU A 111 0.43 -7.13 0.67
C GLU A 111 0.49 -8.26 -0.36
N PHE A 112 1.09 -9.41 0.00
CA PHE A 112 1.22 -10.54 -0.91
C PHE A 112 -0.15 -11.14 -1.32
N THR A 113 -1.07 -11.28 -0.37
CA THR A 113 -2.38 -11.86 -0.62
C THR A 113 -3.22 -10.96 -1.53
N PHE A 114 -3.32 -9.67 -1.22
CA PHE A 114 -4.11 -8.73 -2.02
C PHE A 114 -3.47 -8.46 -3.38
N ALA A 115 -2.14 -8.48 -3.51
CA ALA A 115 -1.46 -8.44 -4.80
C ALA A 115 -1.85 -9.64 -5.68
N THR A 116 -1.83 -10.84 -5.10
CA THR A 116 -2.21 -12.08 -5.80
C THR A 116 -3.67 -12.05 -6.23
N LEU A 117 -4.57 -11.60 -5.36
CA LEU A 117 -5.99 -11.41 -5.70
C LEU A 117 -6.18 -10.41 -6.84
N ALA A 118 -5.44 -9.31 -6.84
CA ALA A 118 -5.49 -8.31 -7.91
C ALA A 118 -5.07 -8.91 -9.27
N MET A 119 -3.98 -9.69 -9.30
CA MET A 119 -3.56 -10.39 -10.53
C MET A 119 -4.59 -11.42 -11.00
N VAL A 120 -5.18 -12.21 -10.09
CA VAL A 120 -6.21 -13.19 -10.44
C VAL A 120 -7.44 -12.50 -11.02
N PHE A 121 -7.90 -11.42 -10.41
CA PHE A 121 -9.03 -10.64 -10.90
C PHE A 121 -8.73 -9.96 -12.23
N GLN A 122 -7.48 -9.56 -12.46
CA GLN A 122 -7.06 -8.98 -13.72
C GLN A 122 -7.11 -10.00 -14.85
N ARG A 123 -6.53 -11.20 -14.65
CA ARG A 123 -6.52 -12.26 -15.67
C ARG A 123 -7.92 -12.65 -16.12
N LYS A 124 -8.85 -12.78 -15.17
CA LYS A 124 -10.26 -13.07 -15.46
C LYS A 124 -10.93 -12.00 -16.31
N HIS A 125 -10.42 -10.77 -16.28
CA HIS A 125 -10.98 -9.65 -17.04
C HIS A 125 -10.58 -9.66 -18.52
N PHE A 126 -9.49 -10.33 -18.89
CA PHE A 126 -9.04 -10.49 -20.28
C PHE A 126 -9.60 -11.76 -20.95
N THR A 127 -10.08 -12.72 -20.18
CA THR A 127 -10.63 -13.99 -20.67
C THR A 127 -12.15 -13.98 -20.92
N THR A 128 -12.81 -12.85 -20.65
CA THR A 128 -14.24 -12.61 -20.86
C THR A 128 -14.44 -11.40 -21.74
#